data_AF-A0A815PHQ4-F1
#
_entry.id   AF-A0A815PHQ4-F1
#
_cell.length_a   1.000
_cell.length_b   1.000
_cell.length_c   1.000
_cell.angle_alpha   90.00
_cell.angle_beta   90.00
_cell.angle_gamma   90.00
#
_symmetry.space_group_name_H-M   'P 1'
#
loop_
_entity.id
_entity.type
_entity.pdbx_description
1 polymer ?
#
loop_
_entity_poly.entity_id
_entity_poly.type
_entity_poly.pdbx_seq_one_letter_code
_entity_poly.pdbx_strand_id
1 'polypeptide(L)'
;MTTQIKPIFKLSRFQKYIKNNENINEKIVLIITDRQLLEKFHDEMKIIAIYVYSDTETEEESEAQAFYWYSTEIFLYSILNEALRNQDIDALFAMYYFIFDLTHQLVEQHRKFLHESNTKKLTLYRGQKMFMNEFELLCNSQDQFISFNSFLSTSDDKEVALVFADIPSTTTSKPILFEIIIDTNMKTVPFSKIKDQSNFHDEADTIINVGAIFRIDQVKCNENEEISTVRLLLCSEDDYELNSILQYEEDKIQLADFDALGWVFYKQGLHDREKLFFENLLEELLKLKGSLHDITNCYRGLGFVLHEKEEYDEALKNHKEELKIRLQMDPTSTHINIATNYMAIANVYQWKKKYKMAFKYIVQAYKIVPSNREELSQLYTIVADVYQGNNQFELAGKYYQKALNSALVHYPENYFEIAVIYRNVGALYSKLGGNTEALDCYSKAREILLKSSLKNHKIFVELEEAMEARAKAIDDK
;
A
#
# COMPACT_ATOMS: atom_id res chain seq x y z
N MET A 1 4.09 -35.30 31.93
CA MET A 1 3.22 -34.14 31.66
C MET A 1 3.96 -33.28 30.65
N THR A 2 3.64 -33.45 29.37
CA THR A 2 4.21 -32.70 28.26
C THR A 2 3.53 -31.34 28.22
N THR A 3 4.14 -30.34 28.82
CA THR A 3 3.79 -28.93 28.65
C THR A 3 3.93 -28.61 27.16
N GLN A 4 2.80 -28.37 26.50
CA GLN A 4 2.75 -27.99 25.09
C GLN A 4 3.14 -26.51 25.03
N ILE A 5 4.41 -26.26 24.74
CA ILE A 5 5.00 -24.91 24.63
C ILE A 5 4.39 -24.23 23.39
N LYS A 6 3.71 -23.10 23.58
CA LYS A 6 3.19 -22.25 22.50
C LYS A 6 4.17 -21.10 22.26
N PRO A 7 4.51 -20.75 21.00
CA PRO A 7 5.41 -19.65 20.72
C PRO A 7 4.77 -18.30 21.11
N ILE A 8 5.59 -17.41 21.67
CA ILE A 8 5.19 -16.14 22.29
C ILE A 8 4.92 -15.02 21.30
N PHE A 9 5.08 -15.28 20.01
CA PHE A 9 4.74 -14.35 18.94
C PHE A 9 3.85 -15.06 17.91
N LYS A 10 3.19 -14.27 17.04
CA LYS A 10 2.74 -14.73 15.72
C LYS A 10 3.89 -15.31 14.83
N LEU A 11 5.08 -15.59 15.39
CA LEU A 11 6.23 -16.30 14.83
C LEU A 11 5.89 -17.69 14.26
N SER A 12 4.90 -18.39 14.83
CA SER A 12 4.40 -19.65 14.25
C SER A 12 3.77 -19.47 12.86
N ARG A 13 3.27 -18.26 12.56
CA ARG A 13 2.64 -17.89 11.29
C ARG A 13 3.69 -17.52 10.23
N PHE A 14 4.76 -16.85 10.66
CA PHE A 14 5.97 -16.59 9.87
C PHE A 14 6.68 -17.89 9.45
N GLN A 15 6.76 -18.87 10.35
CA GLN A 15 7.28 -20.22 10.03
C GLN A 15 6.46 -20.94 8.95
N LYS A 16 5.14 -20.73 8.88
CA LYS A 16 4.27 -21.36 7.87
C LYS A 16 4.48 -20.78 6.47
N TYR A 17 4.75 -19.47 6.39
CA TYR A 17 5.05 -18.77 5.14
C TYR A 17 6.40 -19.22 4.52
N ILE A 18 7.45 -19.37 5.34
CA ILE A 18 8.75 -19.85 4.88
C ILE A 18 8.71 -21.33 4.50
N LYS A 19 7.99 -22.16 5.27
CA LYS A 19 7.89 -23.61 5.02
C LYS A 19 7.19 -23.95 3.70
N ASN A 20 6.36 -23.06 3.16
CA ASN A 20 5.66 -23.25 1.90
C ASN A 20 6.39 -22.66 0.68
N ASN A 21 7.54 -22.00 0.86
CA ASN A 21 8.30 -21.36 -0.21
C ASN A 21 9.72 -21.95 -0.32
N GLU A 22 9.90 -22.98 -1.15
CA GLU A 22 11.20 -23.65 -1.37
C GLU A 22 12.21 -22.81 -2.20
N ASN A 23 11.82 -21.63 -2.71
CA ASN A 23 12.62 -20.81 -3.63
C ASN A 23 13.00 -19.41 -3.08
N ILE A 24 13.07 -19.23 -1.76
CA ILE A 24 13.63 -18.01 -1.17
C ILE A 24 15.16 -18.13 -1.18
N ASN A 25 15.79 -17.75 -2.30
CA ASN A 25 17.24 -17.73 -2.41
C ASN A 25 17.87 -16.60 -1.57
N GLU A 26 18.64 -17.03 -0.57
CA GLU A 26 19.89 -16.47 -0.05
C GLU A 26 19.93 -15.15 0.77
N LYS A 27 18.80 -14.55 1.16
CA LYS A 27 18.79 -13.54 2.25
C LYS A 27 17.76 -13.86 3.34
N ILE A 28 17.92 -15.08 3.86
CA ILE A 28 17.77 -15.53 5.25
C ILE A 28 16.69 -14.86 6.11
N VAL A 29 15.71 -15.68 6.52
CA VAL A 29 15.25 -15.70 7.92
C VAL A 29 15.09 -17.16 8.36
N LEU A 30 16.01 -17.65 9.19
CA LEU A 30 15.93 -18.97 9.83
C LEU A 30 15.67 -18.76 11.32
N ILE A 31 14.49 -19.14 11.78
CA ILE A 31 14.09 -19.03 13.19
C ILE A 31 14.53 -20.29 13.92
N ILE A 32 15.64 -20.21 14.66
CA ILE A 32 16.14 -21.29 15.50
C ILE A 32 15.54 -21.14 16.90
N THR A 33 14.76 -22.12 17.34
CA THR A 33 14.10 -22.13 18.66
C THR A 33 14.87 -22.91 19.73
N ASP A 34 16.12 -23.33 19.48
CA ASP A 34 16.94 -24.13 20.41
C ASP A 34 18.30 -23.47 20.70
N ARG A 35 18.54 -23.20 21.99
CA ARG A 35 19.75 -22.55 22.51
C ARG A 35 21.02 -23.39 22.32
N GLN A 36 20.93 -24.72 22.33
CA GLN A 36 22.10 -25.60 22.19
C GLN A 36 22.62 -25.71 20.75
N LEU A 37 21.76 -25.53 19.75
CA LEU A 37 22.20 -25.46 18.35
C LEU A 37 23.03 -24.20 18.08
N LEU A 38 22.77 -23.11 18.80
CA LEU A 38 23.38 -21.81 18.56
C LEU A 38 24.88 -21.77 18.86
N GLU A 39 25.30 -22.37 19.98
CA GLU A 39 26.70 -22.45 20.39
C GLU A 39 27.57 -23.22 19.38
N LYS A 40 26.93 -24.02 18.51
CA LYS A 40 27.60 -24.84 17.51
C LYS A 40 27.78 -24.14 16.16
N PHE A 41 26.99 -23.11 15.86
CA PHE A 41 26.95 -22.46 14.54
C PHE A 41 27.25 -20.94 14.57
N HIS A 42 27.60 -20.40 15.74
CA HIS A 42 27.86 -18.97 15.96
C HIS A 42 28.90 -18.38 14.99
N ASP A 43 29.88 -19.18 14.56
CA ASP A 43 31.02 -18.67 13.76
C ASP A 43 30.85 -18.83 12.24
N GLU A 44 29.87 -19.60 11.74
CA GLU A 44 29.83 -20.00 10.32
C GLU A 44 28.72 -19.33 9.49
N MET A 45 27.76 -18.61 10.09
CA MET A 45 26.58 -18.13 9.38
C MET A 45 26.28 -16.64 9.59
N LYS A 46 26.32 -15.85 8.50
CA LYS A 46 25.77 -14.49 8.42
C LYS A 46 24.23 -14.53 8.40
N ILE A 47 23.60 -14.98 9.49
CA ILE A 47 22.14 -15.21 9.57
C ILE A 47 21.45 -14.24 10.55
N ILE A 48 20.32 -13.66 10.13
CA ILE A 48 19.36 -12.92 10.96
C ILE A 48 18.55 -13.93 11.79
N ALA A 49 18.70 -13.91 13.12
CA ALA A 49 18.04 -14.83 14.05
C ALA A 49 17.03 -14.09 14.95
N ILE A 50 15.73 -14.42 14.83
CA ILE A 50 14.64 -13.87 15.68
C ILE A 50 14.45 -14.76 16.92
N TYR A 51 14.65 -14.21 18.12
CA TYR A 51 14.32 -14.85 19.40
C TYR A 51 13.03 -14.29 19.97
N VAL A 52 12.14 -15.15 20.46
CA VAL A 52 11.07 -14.75 21.37
C VAL A 52 10.84 -15.86 22.41
N TYR A 53 11.11 -15.54 23.68
CA TYR A 53 10.79 -16.37 24.85
C TYR A 53 9.91 -15.55 25.82
N SER A 54 8.80 -16.10 26.28
CA SER A 54 8.18 -15.81 27.59
C SER A 54 7.37 -17.04 28.07
N ASP A 55 7.63 -17.54 29.27
CA ASP A 55 6.96 -18.75 29.78
C ASP A 55 5.52 -18.51 30.28
N THR A 56 5.00 -17.30 30.07
CA THR A 56 3.69 -16.79 30.52
C THR A 56 3.26 -15.76 29.44
N GLU A 57 2.09 -15.81 28.78
CA GLU A 57 0.80 -15.27 29.27
C GLU A 57 -0.26 -15.18 28.13
N THR A 58 -1.44 -14.62 28.45
CA THR A 58 -2.69 -14.47 27.66
C THR A 58 -2.64 -13.45 26.50
N GLU A 59 -3.65 -13.46 25.60
CA GLU A 59 -3.73 -12.61 24.38
C GLU A 59 -3.50 -11.11 24.63
N GLU A 60 -3.97 -10.54 25.76
CA GLU A 60 -3.76 -9.13 26.14
C GLU A 60 -2.28 -8.74 26.30
N GLU A 61 -1.40 -9.69 26.63
CA GLU A 61 0.02 -9.39 26.83
C GLU A 61 0.84 -9.43 25.54
N SER A 62 0.30 -10.05 24.48
CA SER A 62 0.93 -10.03 23.16
C SER A 62 0.83 -8.65 22.50
N GLU A 63 -0.25 -7.91 22.77
CA GLU A 63 -0.45 -6.52 22.36
C GLU A 63 0.39 -5.51 23.17
N ALA A 64 1.04 -5.93 24.26
CA ALA A 64 1.97 -5.07 24.99
C ALA A 64 3.40 -5.12 24.42
N GLN A 65 3.70 -6.06 23.52
CA GLN A 65 5.06 -6.41 23.16
C GLN A 65 5.60 -5.72 21.90
N ALA A 66 4.78 -5.22 20.97
CA ALA A 66 5.34 -4.71 19.70
C ALA A 66 6.22 -3.48 19.93
N PHE A 67 5.84 -2.57 20.83
CA PHE A 67 6.71 -1.48 21.28
C PHE A 67 7.96 -1.97 22.00
N TYR A 68 7.85 -2.99 22.86
CA TYR A 68 8.99 -3.58 23.53
C TYR A 68 10.02 -4.10 22.50
N TRP A 69 9.58 -4.90 21.53
CA TRP A 69 10.49 -5.46 20.51
C TRP A 69 10.97 -4.43 19.50
N TYR A 70 10.18 -3.39 19.21
CA TYR A 70 10.61 -2.27 18.38
C TYR A 70 11.68 -1.42 19.08
N SER A 71 11.56 -1.22 20.39
CA SER A 71 12.51 -0.43 21.20
C SER A 71 13.73 -1.23 21.66
N THR A 72 13.73 -2.56 21.55
CA THR A 72 14.89 -3.36 21.93
C THR A 72 16.01 -3.20 20.91
N GLU A 73 17.28 -3.17 21.36
CA GLU A 73 18.48 -3.26 20.51
C GLU A 73 18.65 -4.66 19.87
N ILE A 74 17.63 -5.11 19.15
CA ILE A 74 17.62 -6.32 18.35
C ILE A 74 17.48 -5.89 16.89
N PHE A 75 17.84 -6.78 15.97
CA PHE A 75 17.82 -6.53 14.53
C PHE A 75 16.45 -6.05 13.99
N LEU A 76 15.32 -6.24 14.70
CA LEU A 76 13.98 -5.86 14.23
C LEU A 76 13.86 -4.37 13.93
N TYR A 77 14.30 -3.50 14.85
CA TYR A 77 14.32 -2.05 14.63
C TYR A 77 15.15 -1.68 13.39
N SER A 78 16.36 -2.25 13.29
CA SER A 78 17.29 -1.95 12.20
C SER A 78 16.75 -2.41 10.86
N ILE A 79 16.25 -3.65 10.76
CA ILE A 79 15.73 -4.22 9.52
C ILE A 79 14.48 -3.46 9.08
N LEU A 80 13.55 -3.17 10.00
CA LEU A 80 12.33 -2.43 9.63
C LEU A 80 12.66 -1.06 9.08
N ASN A 81 13.50 -0.29 9.77
CA ASN A 81 13.84 1.07 9.35
C ASN A 81 14.73 1.07 8.09
N GLU A 82 15.57 0.06 7.89
CA GLU A 82 16.31 -0.12 6.64
C GLU A 82 15.38 -0.46 5.48
N ALA A 83 14.43 -1.38 5.69
CA ALA A 83 13.45 -1.78 4.69
C ALA A 83 12.55 -0.61 4.29
N LEU A 84 12.08 0.20 5.25
CA LEU A 84 11.28 1.39 4.98
C LEU A 84 12.09 2.45 4.19
N ARG A 85 13.36 2.69 4.58
CA ARG A 85 14.24 3.64 3.90
C ARG A 85 14.58 3.23 2.47
N ASN A 86 14.84 1.94 2.25
CA ASN A 86 15.20 1.40 0.94
C ASN A 86 13.99 0.98 0.10
N GLN A 87 12.78 1.11 0.64
CA GLN A 87 11.54 0.60 0.04
C GLN A 87 11.67 -0.89 -0.32
N ASP A 88 12.30 -1.68 0.54
CA ASP A 88 12.47 -3.12 0.37
C ASP A 88 11.14 -3.82 0.65
N ILE A 89 10.35 -3.99 -0.41
CA ILE A 89 9.01 -4.56 -0.35
C ILE A 89 9.03 -5.98 0.22
N ASP A 90 10.09 -6.75 -0.01
CA ASP A 90 10.21 -8.12 0.45
C ASP A 90 10.38 -8.18 1.97
N ALA A 91 11.27 -7.32 2.49
CA ALA A 91 11.46 -7.18 3.94
C ALA A 91 10.22 -6.58 4.62
N LEU A 92 9.59 -5.55 4.02
CA LEU A 92 8.36 -4.95 4.55
C LEU A 92 7.20 -5.95 4.59
N PHE A 93 7.06 -6.77 3.55
CA PHE A 93 6.07 -7.85 3.52
C PHE A 93 6.38 -8.91 4.58
N ALA A 94 7.63 -9.34 4.72
CA ALA A 94 8.04 -10.30 5.73
C ALA A 94 7.76 -9.80 7.16
N MET A 95 7.84 -8.47 7.37
CA MET A 95 7.58 -7.81 8.64
C MET A 95 6.13 -7.31 8.80
N TYR A 96 5.24 -7.56 7.83
CA TYR A 96 3.90 -6.97 7.78
C TYR A 96 3.12 -7.11 9.09
N TYR A 97 3.11 -8.32 9.69
CA TYR A 97 2.42 -8.54 10.96
C TYR A 97 3.00 -7.74 12.13
N PHE A 98 4.32 -7.59 12.16
CA PHE A 98 4.97 -6.78 13.18
C PHE A 98 4.67 -5.29 12.98
N ILE A 99 4.71 -4.81 11.73
CA ILE A 99 4.32 -3.43 11.37
C ILE A 99 2.85 -3.18 11.75
N PHE A 100 1.97 -4.14 11.47
CA PHE A 100 0.56 -4.10 11.84
C PHE A 100 0.37 -4.00 13.35
N ASP A 101 0.96 -4.92 14.12
CA ASP A 101 0.78 -4.97 15.57
C ASP A 101 1.33 -3.67 16.21
N LEU A 102 2.47 -3.17 15.72
CA LEU A 102 3.07 -1.90 16.13
C LEU A 102 2.17 -0.69 15.82
N THR A 103 1.60 -0.63 14.61
CA THR A 103 0.71 0.46 14.19
C THR A 103 -0.59 0.46 14.97
N HIS A 104 -1.17 -0.73 15.21
CA HIS A 104 -2.40 -0.87 15.97
C HIS A 104 -2.22 -0.38 17.41
N GLN A 105 -1.16 -0.83 18.09
CA GLN A 105 -0.82 -0.37 19.45
C GLN A 105 -0.62 1.14 19.49
N LEU A 106 0.05 1.71 18.47
CA LEU A 106 0.24 3.14 18.36
C LEU A 106 -1.07 3.91 18.25
N VAL A 107 -2.01 3.44 17.44
CA VAL A 107 -3.34 4.06 17.30
C VAL A 107 -4.11 4.00 18.61
N GLU A 108 -4.10 2.87 19.31
CA GLU A 108 -4.81 2.72 20.58
C GLU A 108 -4.24 3.62 21.68
N GLN A 109 -2.91 3.66 21.81
CA GLN A 109 -2.27 4.51 22.82
C GLN A 109 -2.40 5.99 22.48
N HIS A 110 -2.35 6.35 21.20
CA HIS A 110 -2.64 7.71 20.75
C HIS A 110 -4.04 8.16 21.20
N ARG A 111 -5.07 7.31 21.05
CA ARG A 111 -6.43 7.61 21.53
C ARG A 111 -6.47 7.79 23.05
N LYS A 112 -5.80 6.90 23.81
CA LYS A 112 -5.70 7.04 25.27
C LYS A 112 -5.04 8.35 25.67
N PHE A 113 -3.93 8.71 25.04
CA PHE A 113 -3.23 9.97 25.26
C PHE A 113 -4.14 11.19 25.02
N LEU A 114 -4.89 11.22 23.91
CA LEU A 114 -5.83 12.31 23.62
C LEU A 114 -6.98 12.40 24.63
N HIS A 115 -7.41 11.28 25.21
CA HIS A 115 -8.45 11.28 26.25
C HIS A 115 -7.94 11.75 27.61
N GLU A 116 -6.69 11.44 27.96
CA GLU A 116 -6.12 11.69 29.29
C GLU A 116 -5.37 13.03 29.39
N SER A 117 -4.79 13.50 28.28
CA SER A 117 -3.95 14.70 28.23
C SER A 117 -4.74 15.94 27.82
N ASN A 118 -4.67 17.00 28.63
CA ASN A 118 -5.15 18.34 28.26
C ASN A 118 -4.08 19.18 27.53
N THR A 119 -2.96 18.56 27.13
CA THR A 119 -1.83 19.27 26.51
C THR A 119 -2.18 19.62 25.08
N LYS A 120 -2.31 20.92 24.77
CA LYS A 120 -2.68 21.40 23.42
C LYS A 120 -1.55 21.35 22.39
N LYS A 121 -0.30 21.39 22.87
CA LYS A 121 0.89 21.45 22.01
C LYS A 121 1.98 20.59 22.64
N LEU A 122 2.45 19.61 21.89
CA LEU A 122 3.55 18.74 22.27
C LEU A 122 4.79 19.15 21.46
N THR A 123 5.94 19.24 22.13
CA THR A 123 7.23 19.50 21.50
C THR A 123 8.13 18.30 21.73
N LEU A 124 8.69 17.77 20.65
CA LEU A 124 9.53 16.59 20.63
C LEU A 124 10.84 16.93 19.91
N TYR A 125 11.88 16.17 20.19
CA TYR A 125 13.22 16.40 19.67
C TYR A 125 13.80 15.13 19.08
N ARG A 126 14.57 15.28 17.99
CA ARG A 126 15.33 14.19 17.39
C ARG A 126 16.66 14.70 16.86
N GLY A 127 17.76 14.17 17.38
CA GLY A 127 19.09 14.41 16.83
C GLY A 127 19.47 13.33 15.83
N GLN A 128 20.10 13.71 14.72
CA GLN A 128 20.70 12.78 13.77
C GLN A 128 21.77 13.45 12.91
N LYS A 129 22.57 12.63 12.22
CA LYS A 129 23.43 13.09 11.13
C LYS A 129 22.68 13.12 9.81
N MET A 130 23.03 14.08 8.97
CA MET A 130 22.54 14.19 7.60
C MET A 130 23.71 14.43 6.66
N PHE A 131 23.64 13.89 5.45
CA PHE A 131 24.66 14.17 4.45
C PHE A 131 24.62 15.63 4.00
N MET A 132 25.78 16.20 3.68
CA MET A 132 25.87 17.63 3.34
C MET A 132 24.97 18.05 2.17
N ASN A 133 24.81 17.19 1.15
CA ASN A 133 23.91 17.45 0.02
C ASN A 133 22.43 17.51 0.44
N GLU A 134 21.98 16.61 1.31
CA GLU A 134 20.63 16.62 1.86
C GLU A 134 20.41 17.83 2.77
N PHE A 135 21.43 18.18 3.57
CA PHE A 135 21.40 19.36 4.44
C PHE A 135 21.29 20.67 3.64
N GLU A 136 22.07 20.83 2.57
CA GLU A 136 21.98 22.00 1.69
C GLU A 136 20.59 22.12 1.04
N LEU A 137 19.99 21.01 0.64
CA LEU A 137 18.62 20.99 0.13
C LEU A 137 17.64 21.42 1.23
N LEU A 138 17.78 20.87 2.44
CA LEU A 138 16.94 21.20 3.59
C LEU A 138 17.00 22.69 3.97
N CYS A 139 18.19 23.31 3.94
CA CYS A 139 18.35 24.74 4.22
C CYS A 139 17.60 25.64 3.23
N ASN A 140 17.29 25.14 2.03
CA ASN A 140 16.55 25.86 0.98
C ASN A 140 15.07 25.45 0.90
N SER A 141 14.59 24.61 1.81
CA SER A 141 13.24 24.03 1.80
C SER A 141 12.33 24.59 2.90
N GLN A 142 12.57 25.81 3.40
CA GLN A 142 11.63 26.46 4.33
C GLN A 142 10.24 26.59 3.69
N ASP A 143 9.20 26.38 4.49
CA ASP A 143 7.79 26.30 4.11
C ASP A 143 7.42 25.14 3.17
N GLN A 144 8.35 24.23 2.87
CA GLN A 144 8.07 22.99 2.14
C GLN A 144 7.75 21.81 3.09
N PHE A 145 7.36 20.68 2.50
CA PHE A 145 7.05 19.45 3.23
C PHE A 145 8.24 18.48 3.24
N ILE A 146 8.38 17.76 4.35
CA ILE A 146 9.30 16.64 4.51
C ILE A 146 8.57 15.46 5.15
N SER A 147 8.90 14.25 4.73
CA SER A 147 8.43 13.01 5.35
C SER A 147 9.61 12.13 5.73
N PHE A 148 9.41 11.32 6.76
CA PHE A 148 10.37 10.30 7.16
C PHE A 148 9.80 8.92 6.81
N ASN A 149 10.55 8.15 6.01
CA ASN A 149 10.23 6.77 5.68
C ASN A 149 10.64 5.83 6.84
N SER A 150 10.12 6.07 8.03
CA SER A 150 10.39 5.31 9.24
C SER A 150 9.35 5.62 10.32
N PHE A 151 9.17 4.72 11.28
CA PHE A 151 8.60 5.09 12.58
C PHE A 151 9.57 6.06 13.26
N LEU A 152 9.13 7.27 13.51
CA LEU A 152 10.02 8.34 13.98
C LEU A 152 10.10 8.28 15.51
N SER A 153 11.20 7.70 16.04
CA SER A 153 11.52 7.83 17.46
C SER A 153 12.02 9.25 17.76
N THR A 154 11.49 9.83 18.82
CA THR A 154 11.71 11.20 19.27
C THR A 154 11.66 11.24 20.80
N SER A 155 12.29 12.24 21.41
CA SER A 155 12.29 12.43 22.87
C SER A 155 11.57 13.73 23.24
N ASP A 156 10.94 13.79 24.40
CA ASP A 156 10.50 15.07 24.99
C ASP A 156 11.65 15.83 25.69
N ASP A 157 12.80 15.17 25.87
CA ASP A 157 14.04 15.77 26.38
C ASP A 157 15.00 16.14 25.23
N LYS A 158 15.29 17.44 25.15
CA LYS A 158 16.21 17.98 24.15
C LYS A 158 17.64 17.45 24.33
N GLU A 159 18.08 17.26 25.57
CA GLU A 159 19.46 16.82 25.86
C GLU A 159 19.67 15.37 25.40
N VAL A 160 18.67 14.52 25.59
CA VAL A 160 18.68 13.14 25.06
C VAL A 160 18.80 13.17 23.54
N ALA A 161 18.00 13.99 22.86
CA ALA A 161 18.08 14.12 21.41
C ALA A 161 19.45 14.65 20.93
N LEU A 162 20.08 15.57 21.66
CA LEU A 162 21.40 16.12 21.32
C LEU A 162 22.50 15.06 21.35
N VAL A 163 22.44 14.07 22.25
CA VAL A 163 23.40 12.95 22.29
C VAL A 163 23.45 12.20 20.95
N PHE A 164 22.31 12.05 20.27
CA PHE A 164 22.24 11.41 18.95
C PHE A 164 22.75 12.31 17.81
N ALA A 165 22.81 13.62 18.01
CA ALA A 165 23.40 14.58 17.07
C ALA A 165 24.92 14.73 17.27
N ASP A 166 25.43 14.63 18.51
CA ASP A 166 26.79 15.01 18.93
C ASP A 166 27.91 13.96 18.66
N ILE A 167 27.67 13.03 17.73
CA ILE A 167 28.69 12.06 17.33
C ILE A 167 29.68 12.76 16.37
N PRO A 168 31.02 12.66 16.52
CA PRO A 168 32.00 13.51 15.83
C PRO A 168 31.75 13.65 14.33
N SER A 169 31.71 14.90 13.85
CA SER A 169 31.41 15.27 12.47
C SER A 169 32.55 14.85 11.53
N THR A 170 32.21 14.13 10.46
CA THR A 170 33.09 13.99 9.29
C THR A 170 32.85 15.17 8.35
N THR A 171 33.79 15.49 7.46
CA THR A 171 33.63 16.54 6.43
C THR A 171 32.44 16.32 5.49
N THR A 172 31.79 15.16 5.55
CA THR A 172 30.70 14.73 4.66
C THR A 172 29.31 14.74 5.31
N SER A 173 29.21 15.03 6.61
CA SER A 173 27.93 15.03 7.33
C SER A 173 27.81 16.19 8.32
N LYS A 174 26.59 16.72 8.47
CA LYS A 174 26.26 17.77 9.45
C LYS A 174 25.33 17.19 10.52
N PRO A 175 25.59 17.46 11.81
CA PRO A 175 24.66 17.09 12.88
C PRO A 175 23.48 18.07 12.90
N ILE A 176 22.27 17.51 13.00
CA ILE A 176 21.02 18.24 12.97
C ILE A 176 20.17 17.85 14.18
N LEU A 177 19.55 18.85 14.78
CA LEU A 177 18.49 18.68 15.76
C LEU A 177 17.15 19.09 15.14
N PHE A 178 16.23 18.14 15.04
CA PHE A 178 14.84 18.41 14.70
C PHE A 178 14.05 18.78 15.96
N GLU A 179 13.39 19.94 15.94
CA GLU A 179 12.39 20.39 16.92
C GLU A 179 11.01 20.16 16.29
N ILE A 180 10.31 19.11 16.71
CA ILE A 180 9.03 18.68 16.15
C ILE A 180 7.89 19.19 17.04
N ILE A 181 6.96 19.91 16.43
CA ILE A 181 5.81 20.49 17.09
C ILE A 181 4.54 19.77 16.62
N ILE A 182 3.75 19.32 17.57
CA ILE A 182 2.48 18.63 17.33
C ILE A 182 1.35 19.40 18.02
N ASP A 183 0.31 19.77 17.28
CA ASP A 183 -0.96 20.23 17.84
C ASP A 183 -1.87 19.02 18.04
N THR A 184 -2.22 18.75 19.29
CA THR A 184 -3.00 17.57 19.68
C THR A 184 -4.50 17.75 19.48
N ASN A 185 -4.97 18.97 19.16
CA ASN A 185 -6.38 19.23 18.86
C ASN A 185 -6.72 18.93 17.39
N MET A 186 -5.70 18.82 16.54
CA MET A 186 -5.87 18.53 15.12
C MET A 186 -5.86 17.02 14.88
N LYS A 187 -6.55 16.58 13.83
CA LYS A 187 -6.46 15.19 13.38
C LYS A 187 -5.15 15.00 12.62
N THR A 188 -4.18 14.33 13.25
CA THR A 188 -2.84 14.07 12.69
C THR A 188 -2.58 12.57 12.61
N VAL A 189 -1.44 12.19 12.04
CA VAL A 189 -0.95 10.80 12.15
C VAL A 189 -0.80 10.38 13.62
N PRO A 190 -1.04 9.09 13.95
CA PRO A 190 -0.91 8.60 15.31
C PRO A 190 0.51 8.75 15.85
N PHE A 191 0.61 9.05 17.15
CA PHE A 191 1.86 9.05 17.91
C PHE A 191 1.58 8.62 19.35
N SER A 192 2.57 8.04 20.03
CA SER A 192 2.45 7.66 21.44
C SER A 192 3.77 7.76 22.17
N LYS A 193 3.68 8.11 23.46
CA LYS A 193 4.74 7.84 24.43
C LYS A 193 4.78 6.35 24.71
N ILE A 194 5.96 5.74 24.66
CA ILE A 194 6.13 4.29 24.84
C ILE A 194 6.89 3.94 26.12
N LYS A 195 7.14 4.90 27.01
CA LYS A 195 7.95 4.72 28.23
C LYS A 195 7.60 3.45 29.03
N ASP A 196 6.31 3.19 29.25
CA ASP A 196 5.85 2.06 30.07
C ASP A 196 5.82 0.72 29.30
N GLN A 197 6.04 0.75 27.98
CA GLN A 197 6.00 -0.42 27.08
C GLN A 197 7.31 -0.61 26.30
N SER A 198 8.31 0.23 26.56
CA SER A 198 9.65 0.20 25.97
C SER A 198 10.56 -0.72 26.77
N ASN A 199 11.55 -1.32 26.12
CA ASN A 199 12.64 -2.03 26.82
C ASN A 199 13.53 -1.07 27.65
N PHE A 200 13.51 0.22 27.33
CA PHE A 200 14.21 1.27 28.05
C PHE A 200 13.22 2.08 28.91
N HIS A 201 12.97 1.62 30.15
CA HIS A 201 12.01 2.25 31.07
C HIS A 201 12.42 3.67 31.52
N ASP A 202 13.70 4.03 31.38
CA ASP A 202 14.23 5.34 31.74
C ASP A 202 14.15 6.36 30.58
N GLU A 203 13.88 5.92 29.35
CA GLU A 203 13.80 6.79 28.17
C GLU A 203 12.34 7.15 27.87
N ALA A 204 12.05 8.46 27.84
CA ALA A 204 10.72 8.99 27.52
C ALA A 204 10.50 9.08 26.01
N ASP A 205 10.59 7.93 25.34
CA ASP A 205 10.47 7.86 23.88
C ASP A 205 9.02 8.08 23.43
N THR A 206 8.88 8.92 22.41
CA THR A 206 7.65 9.14 21.66
C THR A 206 7.86 8.66 20.23
N ILE A 207 7.05 7.69 19.80
CA ILE A 207 7.04 7.19 18.43
C ILE A 207 5.95 7.90 17.65
N ILE A 208 6.28 8.42 16.47
CA ILE A 208 5.32 8.91 15.47
C ILE A 208 5.21 7.87 14.35
N ASN A 209 3.99 7.62 13.88
CA ASN A 209 3.72 6.60 12.87
C ASN A 209 4.48 6.87 11.56
N VAL A 210 4.71 5.81 10.79
CA VAL A 210 5.24 5.92 9.42
C VAL A 210 4.28 6.72 8.54
N GLY A 211 4.83 7.46 7.57
CA GLY A 211 4.04 8.31 6.67
C GLY A 211 3.69 9.69 7.27
N ALA A 212 4.25 10.03 8.43
CA ALA A 212 4.17 11.38 8.97
C ALA A 212 4.75 12.41 7.99
N ILE A 213 3.98 13.46 7.73
CA ILE A 213 4.40 14.60 6.90
C ILE A 213 4.52 15.81 7.80
N PHE A 214 5.61 16.55 7.62
CA PHE A 214 5.94 17.72 8.41
C PHE A 214 6.14 18.92 7.50
N ARG A 215 5.64 20.08 7.91
CA ARG A 215 6.00 21.36 7.31
C ARG A 215 7.28 21.89 7.96
N ILE A 216 8.24 22.31 7.14
CA ILE A 216 9.49 22.91 7.59
C ILE A 216 9.22 24.38 7.96
N ASP A 217 8.94 24.65 9.23
CA ASP A 217 8.60 26.00 9.73
C ASP A 217 9.82 26.91 9.79
N GLN A 218 10.95 26.38 10.28
CA GLN A 218 12.15 27.19 10.42
C GLN A 218 13.40 26.34 10.26
N VAL A 219 14.36 26.84 9.49
CA VAL A 219 15.67 26.22 9.34
C VAL A 219 16.76 27.16 9.83
N LYS A 220 17.52 26.74 10.85
CA LYS A 220 18.67 27.49 11.38
C LYS A 220 19.96 26.80 10.94
N CYS A 221 20.44 27.19 9.77
CA CYS A 221 21.71 26.76 9.20
C CYS A 221 22.79 27.84 9.39
N ASN A 222 23.24 28.09 10.63
CA ASN A 222 24.37 28.99 10.85
C ASN A 222 25.69 28.20 10.67
N GLU A 223 26.61 28.69 9.83
CA GLU A 223 27.91 28.04 9.59
C GLU A 223 28.76 27.89 10.86
N ASN A 224 28.54 28.77 11.85
CA ASN A 224 29.26 28.80 13.13
C ASN A 224 28.64 27.90 14.21
N GLU A 225 27.45 27.35 14.00
CA GLU A 225 26.82 26.45 14.97
C GLU A 225 27.28 25.01 14.72
N GLU A 226 27.73 24.35 15.79
CA GLU A 226 28.15 22.95 15.73
C GLU A 226 26.98 22.05 15.30
N ILE A 227 25.77 22.31 15.82
CA ILE A 227 24.54 21.57 15.52
C ILE A 227 23.50 22.53 14.92
N SER A 228 23.03 22.21 13.71
CA SER A 228 21.98 22.99 13.05
C SER A 228 20.59 22.56 13.54
N THR A 229 19.68 23.52 13.74
CA THR A 229 18.34 23.24 14.26
C THR A 229 17.28 23.42 13.18
N VAL A 230 16.38 22.46 13.04
CA VAL A 230 15.28 22.50 12.09
C VAL A 230 13.97 22.30 12.84
N ARG A 231 13.07 23.28 12.75
CA ARG A 231 11.75 23.20 13.34
C ARG A 231 10.75 22.66 12.34
N LEU A 232 10.03 21.62 12.77
CA LEU A 232 9.03 20.90 11.99
C LEU A 232 7.67 21.03 12.67
N LEU A 233 6.63 21.28 11.89
CA LEU A 233 5.24 21.21 12.34
C LEU A 233 4.63 19.92 11.77
N LEU A 234 4.10 19.05 12.62
CA LEU A 234 3.38 17.88 12.14
C LEU A 234 2.09 18.32 11.44
N CYS A 235 1.92 17.94 10.18
CA CYS A 235 0.74 18.31 9.41
C CYS A 235 -0.50 17.53 9.90
N SER A 236 -1.65 18.18 9.78
CA SER A 236 -2.96 17.56 10.01
C SER A 236 -3.63 17.21 8.69
N GLU A 237 -4.66 16.37 8.77
CA GLU A 237 -5.56 16.09 7.65
C GLU A 237 -6.33 17.34 7.16
N ASP A 238 -6.26 18.47 7.86
CA ASP A 238 -6.93 19.71 7.50
C ASP A 238 -6.01 20.71 6.77
N ASP A 239 -4.71 20.40 6.60
CA ASP A 239 -3.78 21.27 5.89
C ASP A 239 -4.16 21.32 4.40
N TYR A 240 -4.72 22.46 3.96
CA TYR A 240 -5.25 22.65 2.61
C TYR A 240 -4.21 22.39 1.50
N GLU A 241 -2.97 22.83 1.71
CA GLU A 241 -1.91 22.64 0.72
C GLU A 241 -1.50 21.17 0.65
N LEU A 242 -1.37 20.51 1.81
CA LEU A 242 -1.12 19.07 1.86
C LEU A 242 -2.26 18.28 1.22
N ASN A 243 -3.51 18.62 1.52
CA ASN A 243 -4.70 17.99 0.92
C ASN A 243 -4.77 18.19 -0.59
N SER A 244 -4.36 19.35 -1.11
CA SER A 244 -4.32 19.57 -2.56
C SER A 244 -3.28 18.69 -3.27
N ILE A 245 -2.17 18.38 -2.58
CA ILE A 245 -1.11 17.49 -3.08
C ILE A 245 -1.54 16.03 -2.92
N LEU A 246 -2.08 15.68 -1.75
CA LEU A 246 -2.56 14.33 -1.45
C LEU A 246 -3.77 13.97 -2.29
N GLN A 247 -4.75 14.84 -2.54
CA GLN A 247 -5.89 14.54 -3.42
C GLN A 247 -5.44 14.16 -4.84
N TYR A 248 -4.37 14.77 -5.35
CA TYR A 248 -3.79 14.41 -6.64
C TYR A 248 -3.16 13.00 -6.65
N GLU A 249 -2.74 12.49 -5.49
CA GLU A 249 -2.18 11.14 -5.30
C GLU A 249 -3.23 10.12 -4.78
N GLU A 250 -4.19 10.52 -3.96
CA GLU A 250 -5.31 9.73 -3.42
C GLU A 250 -6.32 9.39 -4.51
N ASP A 251 -6.55 10.28 -5.49
CA ASP A 251 -7.31 9.97 -6.71
C ASP A 251 -6.64 8.83 -7.52
N LYS A 252 -5.35 8.56 -7.29
CA LYS A 252 -4.64 7.42 -7.88
C LYS A 252 -4.62 6.21 -6.95
N ILE A 253 -4.80 6.40 -5.65
CA ILE A 253 -4.39 5.45 -4.64
C ILE A 253 -5.19 5.63 -3.32
N GLN A 254 -6.35 4.96 -3.20
CA GLN A 254 -6.97 4.69 -1.89
C GLN A 254 -6.12 3.64 -1.15
N LEU A 255 -5.05 4.05 -0.43
CA LEU A 255 -4.14 3.16 0.33
C LEU A 255 -4.23 3.31 1.86
N ALA A 256 -5.35 3.81 2.40
CA ALA A 256 -5.49 3.95 3.85
C ALA A 256 -5.88 2.64 4.60
N ASP A 257 -6.19 1.56 3.88
CA ASP A 257 -6.78 0.35 4.45
C ASP A 257 -5.81 -0.84 4.47
N PHE A 258 -6.10 -1.84 5.33
CA PHE A 258 -5.29 -3.06 5.54
C PHE A 258 -4.95 -3.86 4.27
N ASP A 259 -5.63 -3.59 3.16
CA ASP A 259 -5.41 -4.20 1.84
C ASP A 259 -4.35 -3.50 0.99
N ALA A 260 -3.80 -2.39 1.48
CA ALA A 260 -2.90 -1.50 0.76
C ALA A 260 -1.74 -2.23 0.07
N LEU A 261 -1.05 -3.09 0.83
CA LEU A 261 0.07 -3.86 0.31
C LEU A 261 -0.34 -4.86 -0.79
N GLY A 262 -1.55 -5.41 -0.70
CA GLY A 262 -2.12 -6.25 -1.75
C GLY A 262 -2.28 -5.49 -3.06
N TRP A 263 -2.80 -4.26 -3.00
CA TRP A 263 -2.93 -3.40 -4.18
C TRP A 263 -1.58 -2.95 -4.74
N VAL A 264 -0.56 -2.77 -3.91
CA VAL A 264 0.81 -2.53 -4.39
C VAL A 264 1.32 -3.72 -5.20
N PHE A 265 1.14 -4.95 -4.70
CA PHE A 265 1.50 -6.15 -5.46
C PHE A 265 0.73 -6.27 -6.78
N TYR A 266 -0.56 -5.94 -6.78
CA TYR A 266 -1.37 -5.89 -7.99
C TYR A 266 -0.77 -4.95 -9.04
N LYS A 267 -0.45 -3.71 -8.63
CA LYS A 267 0.12 -2.70 -9.53
C LYS A 267 1.49 -3.09 -10.08
N GLN A 268 2.26 -3.88 -9.33
CA GLN A 268 3.56 -4.41 -9.75
C GLN A 268 3.46 -5.70 -10.58
N GLY A 269 2.27 -6.28 -10.74
CA GLY A 269 2.07 -7.55 -11.44
C GLY A 269 2.55 -8.77 -10.64
N LEU A 270 2.78 -8.63 -9.33
CA LEU A 270 3.26 -9.70 -8.44
C LEU A 270 2.07 -10.55 -7.94
N HIS A 271 1.34 -11.18 -8.86
CA HIS A 271 0.05 -11.83 -8.58
C HIS A 271 0.13 -12.98 -7.56
N ASP A 272 1.23 -13.74 -7.51
CA ASP A 272 1.36 -14.82 -6.50
C ASP A 272 1.45 -14.26 -5.08
N ARG A 273 2.14 -13.13 -4.91
CA ARG A 273 2.28 -12.45 -3.61
C ARG A 273 0.99 -11.74 -3.22
N GLU A 274 0.34 -11.10 -4.17
CA GLU A 274 -0.97 -10.49 -4.01
C GLU A 274 -2.00 -11.52 -3.51
N LYS A 275 -2.13 -12.67 -4.19
CA LYS A 275 -3.04 -13.75 -3.80
C LYS A 275 -2.76 -14.22 -2.38
N LEU A 276 -1.51 -14.53 -2.09
CA LEU A 276 -1.09 -15.02 -0.78
C LEU A 276 -1.34 -13.99 0.33
N PHE A 277 -1.10 -12.71 0.07
CA PHE A 277 -1.39 -11.63 1.02
C PHE A 277 -2.88 -11.60 1.37
N PHE A 278 -3.76 -11.53 0.36
CA PHE A 278 -5.19 -11.45 0.59
C PHE A 278 -5.78 -12.72 1.20
N GLU A 279 -5.25 -13.91 0.88
CA GLU A 279 -5.66 -15.17 1.51
C GLU A 279 -5.33 -15.18 3.01
N ASN A 280 -4.10 -14.77 3.36
CA ASN A 280 -3.66 -14.71 4.75
C ASN A 280 -4.43 -13.65 5.56
N LEU A 281 -4.64 -12.47 4.96
CA LEU A 281 -5.40 -11.38 5.58
C LEU A 281 -6.86 -11.79 5.80
N LEU A 282 -7.50 -12.44 4.80
CA LEU A 282 -8.85 -12.96 4.93
C LEU A 282 -8.96 -14.02 6.02
N GLU A 283 -8.03 -14.98 6.08
CA GLU A 283 -8.01 -16.02 7.11
C GLU A 283 -7.93 -15.40 8.53
N GLU A 284 -7.13 -14.35 8.70
CA GLU A 284 -7.00 -13.65 9.98
C GLU A 284 -8.26 -12.87 10.35
N LEU A 285 -8.78 -12.05 9.43
CA LEU A 285 -9.99 -11.26 9.66
C LEU A 285 -11.18 -12.16 10.01
N LEU A 286 -11.31 -13.34 9.39
CA LEU A 286 -12.35 -14.30 9.74
C LEU A 286 -12.17 -14.90 11.14
N LYS A 287 -10.93 -15.18 11.57
CA LYS A 287 -10.65 -15.69 12.92
C LYS A 287 -10.93 -14.65 14.00
N LEU A 288 -10.51 -13.42 13.78
CA LEU A 288 -10.61 -12.31 14.73
C LEU A 288 -11.97 -11.62 14.70
N LYS A 289 -12.90 -12.04 13.81
CA LYS A 289 -14.16 -11.34 13.54
C LYS A 289 -13.92 -9.87 13.21
N GLY A 290 -12.94 -9.62 12.35
CA GLY A 290 -12.58 -8.30 11.84
C GLY A 290 -13.72 -7.62 11.09
N SER A 291 -13.50 -6.37 10.69
CA SER A 291 -14.52 -5.56 10.03
C SER A 291 -15.06 -6.24 8.77
N LEU A 292 -16.38 -6.20 8.59
CA LEU A 292 -16.99 -6.66 7.34
C LEU A 292 -16.48 -5.87 6.13
N HIS A 293 -16.05 -4.61 6.34
CA HIS A 293 -15.44 -3.80 5.30
C HIS A 293 -14.12 -4.42 4.81
N ASP A 294 -13.22 -4.74 5.74
CA ASP A 294 -11.90 -5.32 5.43
C ASP A 294 -12.04 -6.71 4.79
N ILE A 295 -12.97 -7.53 5.32
CA ILE A 295 -13.28 -8.84 4.74
C ILE A 295 -13.79 -8.69 3.30
N THR A 296 -14.63 -7.69 3.04
CA THR A 296 -15.14 -7.38 1.70
C THR A 296 -14.00 -6.98 0.76
N ASN A 297 -13.05 -6.17 1.23
CA ASN A 297 -11.89 -5.75 0.44
C ASN A 297 -10.95 -6.93 0.14
N CYS A 298 -10.76 -7.87 1.05
CA CYS A 298 -10.02 -9.10 0.77
C CYS A 298 -10.68 -9.94 -0.32
N TYR A 299 -12.00 -10.16 -0.27
CA TYR A 299 -12.71 -10.87 -1.33
C TYR A 299 -12.62 -10.14 -2.68
N ARG A 300 -12.63 -8.81 -2.67
CA ARG A 300 -12.41 -7.98 -3.87
C ARG A 300 -11.02 -8.23 -4.46
N GLY A 301 -9.97 -8.09 -3.64
CA GLY A 301 -8.57 -8.33 -4.05
C GLY A 301 -8.35 -9.73 -4.60
N LEU A 302 -8.86 -10.76 -3.89
CA LEU A 302 -8.84 -12.14 -4.38
C LEU A 302 -9.55 -12.30 -5.71
N GLY A 303 -10.71 -11.65 -5.90
CA GLY A 303 -11.42 -11.67 -7.17
C GLY A 303 -10.59 -11.14 -8.34
N PHE A 304 -9.88 -10.03 -8.13
CA PHE A 304 -9.01 -9.43 -9.16
C PHE A 304 -7.76 -10.27 -9.46
N VAL A 305 -7.01 -10.68 -8.43
CA VAL A 305 -5.80 -11.48 -8.65
C VAL A 305 -6.08 -12.83 -9.29
N LEU A 306 -7.18 -13.49 -8.92
CA LEU A 306 -7.60 -14.76 -9.52
C LEU A 306 -8.09 -14.56 -10.96
N HIS A 307 -8.67 -13.40 -11.28
CA HIS A 307 -9.02 -13.06 -12.66
C HIS A 307 -7.78 -12.88 -13.53
N GLU A 308 -6.76 -12.16 -13.05
CA GLU A 308 -5.48 -11.99 -13.77
C GLU A 308 -4.71 -13.30 -13.95
N LYS A 309 -4.82 -14.23 -13.00
CA LYS A 309 -4.29 -15.59 -13.10
C LYS A 309 -5.14 -16.54 -13.95
N GLU A 310 -6.22 -16.04 -14.56
CA GLU A 310 -7.18 -16.81 -15.36
C GLU A 310 -7.95 -17.93 -14.59
N GLU A 311 -7.93 -17.88 -13.25
CA GLU A 311 -8.65 -18.78 -12.34
C GLU A 311 -10.12 -18.34 -12.19
N TYR A 312 -10.83 -18.24 -13.31
CA TYR A 312 -12.12 -17.53 -13.40
C TYR A 312 -13.24 -18.08 -12.51
N ASP A 313 -13.27 -19.38 -12.20
CA ASP A 313 -14.30 -19.94 -11.30
C ASP A 313 -14.06 -19.52 -9.84
N GLU A 314 -12.80 -19.42 -9.41
CA GLU A 314 -12.46 -18.94 -8.07
C GLU A 314 -12.63 -17.42 -7.97
N ALA A 315 -12.23 -16.66 -9.00
CA ALA A 315 -12.50 -15.23 -9.08
C ALA A 315 -14.00 -14.93 -8.93
N LEU A 316 -14.84 -15.68 -9.64
CA LEU A 316 -16.29 -15.54 -9.57
C LEU A 316 -16.85 -15.89 -8.18
N LYS A 317 -16.28 -16.89 -7.50
CA LYS A 317 -16.67 -17.25 -6.13
C LYS A 317 -16.38 -16.10 -5.16
N ASN A 318 -15.17 -15.53 -5.23
CA ASN A 318 -14.76 -14.42 -4.37
C ASN A 318 -15.59 -13.16 -4.62
N HIS A 319 -15.79 -12.74 -5.87
CA HIS A 319 -16.66 -11.60 -6.18
C HIS A 319 -18.13 -11.80 -5.76
N LYS A 320 -18.63 -13.04 -5.70
CA LYS A 320 -19.98 -13.32 -5.20
C LYS A 320 -20.09 -13.27 -3.68
N GLU A 321 -19.07 -13.71 -2.95
CA GLU A 321 -19.03 -13.52 -1.50
C GLU A 321 -18.87 -12.03 -1.16
N GLU A 322 -18.04 -11.29 -1.90
CA GLU A 322 -17.97 -9.83 -1.83
C GLU A 322 -19.37 -9.20 -1.98
N LEU A 323 -20.08 -9.55 -3.06
CA LEU A 323 -21.43 -9.03 -3.35
C LEU A 323 -22.40 -9.30 -2.21
N LYS A 324 -22.37 -10.52 -1.68
CA LYS A 324 -23.25 -10.97 -0.61
C LYS A 324 -23.04 -10.16 0.67
N ILE A 325 -21.79 -9.88 1.03
CA ILE A 325 -21.48 -9.06 2.21
C ILE A 325 -21.87 -7.60 1.96
N ARG A 326 -21.55 -7.03 0.78
CA ARG A 326 -21.95 -5.65 0.44
C ARG A 326 -23.46 -5.42 0.51
N LEU A 327 -24.25 -6.39 0.05
CA LEU A 327 -25.72 -6.35 0.13
C LEU A 327 -26.24 -6.44 1.58
N GLN A 328 -25.45 -6.95 2.52
CA GLN A 328 -25.79 -7.00 3.94
C GLN A 328 -25.41 -5.73 4.71
N MET A 329 -24.39 -4.98 4.25
CA MET A 329 -23.76 -3.93 5.06
C MET A 329 -24.52 -2.59 5.13
N ASP A 330 -25.18 -2.10 4.08
CA ASP A 330 -26.20 -1.01 4.09
C ASP A 330 -26.62 -0.75 2.63
N PRO A 331 -27.91 -0.67 2.27
CA PRO A 331 -28.34 -0.38 0.91
C PRO A 331 -28.02 1.03 0.40
N THR A 332 -27.87 2.06 1.24
CA THR A 332 -28.01 3.47 0.80
C THR A 332 -26.71 4.21 0.43
N SER A 333 -25.59 3.90 1.07
CA SER A 333 -24.27 4.52 0.79
C SER A 333 -23.33 3.64 -0.06
N THR A 334 -23.75 2.42 -0.41
CA THR A 334 -22.92 1.39 -1.05
C THR A 334 -23.30 1.07 -2.51
N HIS A 335 -24.30 1.77 -3.05
CA HIS A 335 -24.86 1.49 -4.38
C HIS A 335 -23.77 1.42 -5.48
N ILE A 336 -22.79 2.32 -5.46
CA ILE A 336 -21.77 2.33 -6.49
C ILE A 336 -20.81 1.15 -6.40
N ASN A 337 -20.38 0.76 -5.19
CA ASN A 337 -19.53 -0.41 -4.99
C ASN A 337 -20.24 -1.71 -5.41
N ILE A 338 -21.56 -1.79 -5.21
CA ILE A 338 -22.37 -2.92 -5.71
C ILE A 338 -22.39 -2.93 -7.24
N ALA A 339 -22.51 -1.78 -7.89
CA ALA A 339 -22.44 -1.68 -9.35
C ALA A 339 -21.08 -2.13 -9.89
N THR A 340 -19.98 -1.65 -9.27
CA THR A 340 -18.61 -2.06 -9.62
C THR A 340 -18.39 -3.56 -9.45
N ASN A 341 -18.95 -4.15 -8.40
CA ASN A 341 -18.85 -5.58 -8.17
C ASN A 341 -19.69 -6.39 -9.18
N TYR A 342 -20.88 -5.91 -9.58
CA TYR A 342 -21.60 -6.49 -10.73
C TYR A 342 -20.83 -6.39 -12.04
N MET A 343 -20.13 -5.28 -12.28
CA MET A 343 -19.26 -5.08 -13.44
C MET A 343 -18.09 -6.09 -13.43
N ALA A 344 -17.42 -6.28 -12.29
CA ALA A 344 -16.37 -7.29 -12.14
C ALA A 344 -16.87 -8.71 -12.44
N ILE A 345 -18.04 -9.09 -11.90
CA ILE A 345 -18.67 -10.39 -12.20
C ILE A 345 -19.00 -10.53 -13.69
N ALA A 346 -19.52 -9.46 -14.32
CA ALA A 346 -19.81 -9.46 -15.74
C ALA A 346 -18.54 -9.66 -16.59
N ASN A 347 -17.45 -8.99 -16.22
CA ASN A 347 -16.15 -9.13 -16.84
C ASN A 347 -15.64 -10.57 -16.74
N VAL A 348 -15.68 -11.20 -15.57
CA VAL A 348 -15.29 -12.62 -15.42
C VAL A 348 -16.14 -13.54 -16.31
N TYR A 349 -17.45 -13.31 -16.41
CA TYR A 349 -18.29 -14.08 -17.34
C TYR A 349 -17.98 -13.83 -18.82
N GLN A 350 -17.53 -12.62 -19.18
CA GLN A 350 -17.06 -12.28 -20.52
C GLN A 350 -15.83 -13.12 -20.89
N TRP A 351 -14.83 -13.20 -20.01
CA TRP A 351 -13.61 -14.01 -20.23
C TRP A 351 -13.91 -15.51 -20.29
N LYS A 352 -14.89 -15.98 -19.51
CA LYS A 352 -15.43 -17.35 -19.61
C LYS A 352 -16.29 -17.59 -20.87
N LYS A 353 -16.46 -16.60 -21.75
CA LYS A 353 -17.31 -16.65 -22.96
C LYS A 353 -18.79 -16.95 -22.67
N LYS A 354 -19.26 -16.67 -21.45
CA LYS A 354 -20.65 -16.86 -21.01
C LYS A 354 -21.44 -15.55 -21.14
N TYR A 355 -21.56 -15.05 -22.36
CA TYR A 355 -22.08 -13.70 -22.65
C TYR A 355 -23.50 -13.42 -22.12
N LYS A 356 -24.38 -14.42 -22.13
CA LYS A 356 -25.74 -14.29 -21.54
C LYS A 356 -25.69 -13.96 -20.04
N MET A 357 -24.73 -14.56 -19.31
CA MET A 357 -24.54 -14.28 -17.89
C MET A 357 -23.88 -12.92 -17.71
N ALA A 358 -22.89 -12.56 -18.53
CA ALA A 358 -22.29 -11.22 -18.49
C ALA A 358 -23.37 -10.12 -18.63
N PHE A 359 -24.25 -10.22 -19.64
CA PHE A 359 -25.35 -9.27 -19.81
C PHE A 359 -26.32 -9.23 -18.62
N LYS A 360 -26.60 -10.38 -17.98
CA LYS A 360 -27.45 -10.42 -16.79
C LYS A 360 -26.90 -9.52 -15.68
N TYR A 361 -25.59 -9.51 -15.45
CA TYR A 361 -24.94 -8.70 -14.43
C TYR A 361 -24.74 -7.24 -14.86
N ILE A 362 -24.42 -6.99 -16.13
CA ILE A 362 -24.43 -5.64 -16.72
C ILE A 362 -25.76 -4.94 -16.48
N VAL A 363 -26.89 -5.63 -16.68
CA VAL A 363 -28.23 -5.06 -16.44
C VAL A 363 -28.44 -4.70 -14.98
N GLN A 364 -27.86 -5.44 -14.03
CA GLN A 364 -27.94 -5.07 -12.61
C GLN A 364 -27.07 -3.84 -12.30
N ALA A 365 -25.85 -3.79 -12.81
CA ALA A 365 -24.98 -2.61 -12.68
C ALA A 365 -25.65 -1.36 -13.27
N TYR A 366 -26.21 -1.45 -14.48
CA TYR A 366 -26.86 -0.35 -15.18
C TYR A 366 -28.04 0.26 -14.42
N LYS A 367 -28.79 -0.55 -13.65
CA LYS A 367 -29.91 -0.04 -12.83
C LYS A 367 -29.44 0.83 -11.66
N ILE A 368 -28.19 0.68 -11.26
CA ILE A 368 -27.62 1.33 -10.08
C ILE A 368 -26.76 2.52 -10.48
N VAL A 369 -25.99 2.42 -11.57
CA VAL A 369 -25.16 3.52 -12.08
C VAL A 369 -26.04 4.68 -12.54
N PRO A 370 -26.00 5.85 -11.87
CA PRO A 370 -26.73 7.03 -12.33
C PRO A 370 -26.17 7.51 -13.67
N SER A 371 -27.02 8.11 -14.51
CA SER A 371 -26.68 8.53 -15.87
C SER A 371 -25.66 9.67 -16.00
N ASN A 372 -25.13 10.21 -14.91
CA ASN A 372 -24.19 11.36 -14.90
C ASN A 372 -22.97 11.08 -14.00
N ARG A 373 -22.45 9.86 -14.06
CA ARG A 373 -21.39 9.38 -13.19
C ARG A 373 -20.28 8.70 -14.00
N GLU A 374 -19.08 8.74 -13.45
CA GLU A 374 -17.83 8.37 -14.11
C GLU A 374 -17.76 6.87 -14.50
N GLU A 375 -18.42 6.02 -13.72
CA GLU A 375 -18.47 4.56 -13.87
C GLU A 375 -19.27 4.13 -15.10
N LEU A 376 -20.01 5.05 -15.73
CA LEU A 376 -20.72 4.79 -16.98
C LEU A 376 -19.75 4.46 -18.12
N SER A 377 -18.54 5.04 -18.10
CA SER A 377 -17.50 4.74 -19.09
C SER A 377 -17.07 3.27 -18.98
N GLN A 378 -16.72 2.81 -17.78
CA GLN A 378 -16.35 1.42 -17.48
C GLN A 378 -17.47 0.44 -17.85
N LEU A 379 -18.72 0.76 -17.50
CA LEU A 379 -19.88 -0.07 -17.84
C LEU A 379 -20.04 -0.22 -19.36
N TYR A 380 -19.88 0.87 -20.11
CA TYR A 380 -19.93 0.83 -21.57
C TYR A 380 -18.74 0.06 -22.18
N THR A 381 -17.55 0.14 -21.60
CA THR A 381 -16.39 -0.68 -22.00
C THR A 381 -16.70 -2.16 -21.85
N ILE A 382 -17.24 -2.59 -20.70
CA ILE A 382 -17.61 -3.99 -20.46
C ILE A 382 -18.70 -4.45 -21.43
N VAL A 383 -19.71 -3.61 -21.71
CA VAL A 383 -20.74 -3.90 -22.72
C VAL A 383 -20.11 -4.11 -24.10
N ALA A 384 -19.18 -3.25 -24.49
CA ALA A 384 -18.47 -3.35 -25.76
C ALA A 384 -17.61 -4.63 -25.82
N ASP A 385 -16.88 -4.96 -24.76
CA ASP A 385 -16.07 -6.18 -24.65
C ASP A 385 -16.91 -7.45 -24.78
N VAL A 386 -18.12 -7.47 -24.19
CA VAL A 386 -19.06 -8.58 -24.32
C VAL A 386 -19.59 -8.69 -25.75
N TYR A 387 -19.97 -7.57 -26.38
CA TYR A 387 -20.38 -7.58 -27.79
C TYR A 387 -19.26 -8.03 -28.73
N GLN A 388 -18.04 -7.54 -28.50
CA GLN A 388 -16.85 -7.92 -29.25
C GLN A 388 -16.56 -9.42 -29.11
N GLY A 389 -16.59 -9.95 -27.88
CA GLY A 389 -16.43 -11.39 -27.63
C GLY A 389 -17.52 -12.24 -28.29
N ASN A 390 -18.74 -11.70 -28.38
CA ASN A 390 -19.88 -12.32 -29.05
C ASN A 390 -19.92 -12.04 -30.57
N ASN A 391 -18.83 -11.56 -31.17
CA ASN A 391 -18.69 -11.25 -32.61
C ASN A 391 -19.68 -10.21 -33.16
N GLN A 392 -20.25 -9.35 -32.30
CA GLN A 392 -21.15 -8.27 -32.68
C GLN A 392 -20.38 -6.95 -32.78
N PHE A 393 -19.46 -6.87 -33.75
CA PHE A 393 -18.47 -5.80 -33.85
C PHE A 393 -19.06 -4.39 -34.04
N GLU A 394 -20.17 -4.25 -34.78
CA GLU A 394 -20.83 -2.95 -34.96
C GLU A 394 -21.37 -2.41 -33.63
N LEU A 395 -21.98 -3.27 -32.81
CA LEU A 395 -22.46 -2.88 -31.48
C LEU A 395 -21.30 -2.60 -30.54
N ALA A 396 -20.22 -3.40 -30.59
CA ALA A 396 -19.01 -3.14 -29.81
C ALA A 396 -18.45 -1.74 -30.10
N GLY A 397 -18.30 -1.38 -31.38
CA GLY A 397 -17.83 -0.05 -31.79
C GLY A 397 -18.71 1.09 -31.26
N LYS A 398 -20.05 0.94 -31.35
CA LYS A 398 -20.99 1.92 -30.80
C LYS A 398 -20.82 2.11 -29.30
N TYR A 399 -20.62 1.03 -28.55
CA TYR A 399 -20.45 1.11 -27.09
C TYR A 399 -19.06 1.59 -26.67
N TYR A 400 -17.98 1.24 -27.38
CA TYR A 400 -16.68 1.86 -27.12
C TYR A 400 -16.70 3.36 -27.38
N GLN A 401 -17.40 3.83 -28.42
CA GLN A 401 -17.53 5.27 -28.65
C GLN A 401 -18.29 5.96 -27.51
N LYS A 402 -19.34 5.31 -26.98
CA LYS A 402 -20.04 5.81 -25.78
C LYS A 402 -19.13 5.82 -24.55
N ALA A 403 -18.32 4.78 -24.36
CA ALA A 403 -17.35 4.69 -23.27
C ALA A 403 -16.33 5.83 -23.37
N LEU A 404 -15.75 6.04 -24.55
CA LEU A 404 -14.76 7.10 -24.79
C LEU A 404 -15.36 8.50 -24.57
N ASN A 405 -16.55 8.76 -25.12
CA ASN A 405 -17.23 10.04 -24.92
C ASN A 405 -17.54 10.30 -23.44
N SER A 406 -17.98 9.26 -22.71
CA SER A 406 -18.22 9.35 -21.27
C SER A 406 -16.92 9.62 -20.51
N ALA A 407 -15.83 8.92 -20.86
CA ALA A 407 -14.54 9.08 -20.20
C ALA A 407 -13.95 10.49 -20.42
N LEU A 408 -14.02 11.02 -21.65
CA LEU A 408 -13.50 12.36 -21.98
C LEU A 408 -14.27 13.51 -21.33
N VAL A 409 -15.53 13.27 -20.91
CA VAL A 409 -16.32 14.27 -20.18
C VAL A 409 -15.96 14.30 -18.69
N HIS A 410 -15.62 13.14 -18.11
CA HIS A 410 -15.43 12.99 -16.67
C HIS A 410 -13.98 12.96 -16.22
N TYR A 411 -13.04 12.62 -17.12
CA TYR A 411 -11.64 12.43 -16.79
C TYR A 411 -10.71 13.37 -17.56
N PRO A 412 -9.57 13.78 -16.96
CA PRO A 412 -8.49 14.43 -17.69
C PRO A 412 -8.01 13.59 -18.88
N GLU A 413 -7.50 14.24 -19.92
CA GLU A 413 -7.11 13.58 -21.19
C GLU A 413 -6.05 12.48 -21.03
N ASN A 414 -5.26 12.51 -19.95
CA ASN A 414 -4.22 11.54 -19.63
C ASN A 414 -4.67 10.45 -18.64
N TYR A 415 -5.98 10.30 -18.39
CA TYR A 415 -6.48 9.31 -17.47
C TYR A 415 -6.36 7.88 -18.01
N PHE A 416 -5.94 6.95 -17.14
CA PHE A 416 -5.63 5.57 -17.51
C PHE A 416 -6.78 4.83 -18.21
N GLU A 417 -8.02 5.06 -17.77
CA GLU A 417 -9.21 4.42 -18.37
C GLU A 417 -9.37 4.79 -19.86
N ILE A 418 -8.98 6.00 -20.26
CA ILE A 418 -9.02 6.44 -21.66
C ILE A 418 -8.04 5.61 -22.49
N ALA A 419 -6.86 5.30 -21.96
CA ALA A 419 -5.89 4.43 -22.63
C ALA A 419 -6.41 3.01 -22.82
N VAL A 420 -7.09 2.45 -21.81
CA VAL A 420 -7.73 1.13 -21.89
C VAL A 420 -8.79 1.10 -22.99
N ILE A 421 -9.63 2.14 -23.07
CA ILE A 421 -10.66 2.25 -24.12
C ILE A 421 -10.01 2.34 -25.50
N TYR A 422 -8.99 3.18 -25.70
CA TYR A 422 -8.27 3.28 -26.97
C TYR A 422 -7.62 1.96 -27.38
N ARG A 423 -6.99 1.25 -26.44
CA ARG A 423 -6.45 -0.09 -26.70
C ARG A 423 -7.55 -1.05 -27.16
N ASN A 424 -8.70 -1.09 -26.47
CA ASN A 424 -9.78 -2.00 -26.83
C ASN A 424 -10.40 -1.65 -28.20
N VAL A 425 -10.51 -0.37 -28.53
CA VAL A 425 -10.90 0.11 -29.88
C VAL A 425 -9.87 -0.33 -30.94
N GLY A 426 -8.57 -0.20 -30.65
CA GLY A 426 -7.52 -0.69 -31.54
C GLY A 426 -7.61 -2.20 -31.79
N ALA A 427 -7.90 -2.97 -30.75
CA ALA A 427 -8.13 -4.41 -30.85
C ALA A 427 -9.37 -4.74 -31.70
N LEU A 428 -10.43 -3.93 -31.62
CA LEU A 428 -11.60 -4.06 -32.49
C LEU A 428 -11.24 -3.81 -33.96
N TYR A 429 -10.53 -2.72 -34.27
CA TYR A 429 -10.07 -2.43 -35.63
C TYR A 429 -9.16 -3.53 -36.17
N SER A 430 -8.26 -4.06 -35.35
CA SER A 430 -7.41 -5.19 -35.71
C SER A 430 -8.23 -6.43 -36.11
N LYS A 431 -9.35 -6.72 -35.41
CA LYS A 431 -10.24 -7.83 -35.76
C LYS A 431 -11.02 -7.59 -37.06
N LEU A 432 -11.29 -6.33 -37.37
CA LEU A 432 -11.93 -5.91 -38.62
C LEU A 432 -10.95 -5.80 -39.81
N GLY A 433 -9.64 -6.00 -39.57
CA GLY A 433 -8.60 -5.95 -40.60
C GLY A 433 -8.04 -4.54 -40.88
N GLY A 434 -8.49 -3.53 -40.12
CA GLY A 434 -7.99 -2.15 -40.19
C GLY A 434 -6.72 -1.97 -39.35
N ASN A 435 -5.57 -2.40 -39.88
CA ASN A 435 -4.30 -2.33 -39.16
C ASN A 435 -3.85 -0.87 -38.91
N THR A 436 -4.14 0.04 -39.85
CA THR A 436 -3.83 1.47 -39.74
C THR A 436 -4.59 2.14 -38.61
N GLU A 437 -5.91 1.95 -38.57
CA GLU A 437 -6.79 2.49 -37.54
C GLU A 437 -6.49 1.87 -36.17
N ALA A 438 -6.10 0.60 -36.15
CA ALA A 438 -5.65 -0.07 -34.94
C ALA A 438 -4.36 0.59 -34.38
N LEU A 439 -3.36 0.85 -35.22
CA LEU A 439 -2.13 1.53 -34.81
C LEU A 439 -2.37 2.95 -34.34
N ASP A 440 -3.25 3.71 -34.98
CA ASP A 440 -3.62 5.06 -34.52
C ASP A 440 -4.21 5.02 -33.11
N CYS A 441 -5.11 4.07 -32.84
CA CYS A 441 -5.71 3.89 -31.53
C CYS A 441 -4.68 3.43 -30.49
N TYR A 442 -3.83 2.46 -30.83
CA TYR A 442 -2.77 1.99 -29.94
C TYR A 442 -1.75 3.08 -29.62
N SER A 443 -1.40 3.93 -30.59
CA SER A 443 -0.48 5.05 -30.38
C SER A 443 -1.04 6.07 -29.39
N LYS A 444 -2.34 6.37 -29.46
CA LYS A 444 -3.02 7.22 -28.46
C LYS A 444 -3.01 6.60 -27.07
N ALA A 445 -3.31 5.30 -26.97
CA ALA A 445 -3.22 4.58 -25.70
C ALA A 445 -1.80 4.63 -25.11
N ARG A 446 -0.79 4.42 -25.96
CA ARG A 446 0.63 4.44 -25.57
C ARG A 446 1.07 5.80 -25.06
N GLU A 447 0.67 6.88 -25.72
CA GLU A 447 0.99 8.25 -25.30
C GLU A 447 0.46 8.54 -23.89
N ILE A 448 -0.77 8.11 -23.60
CA ILE A 448 -1.37 8.26 -22.27
C ILE A 448 -0.61 7.43 -21.24
N LEU A 449 -0.33 6.15 -21.52
CA LEU A 449 0.37 5.25 -20.58
C LEU A 449 1.82 5.71 -20.28
N LEU A 450 2.51 6.31 -21.25
CA LEU A 450 3.85 6.85 -21.05
C LEU A 450 3.86 8.05 -20.09
N LYS A 451 2.78 8.84 -20.07
CA LYS A 451 2.60 9.98 -19.17
C LYS A 451 2.17 9.55 -17.76
N SER A 452 1.68 8.32 -17.58
CA SER A 452 1.11 7.84 -16.30
C SER A 452 2.06 6.99 -15.45
N SER A 453 3.37 6.95 -15.74
CA SER A 453 4.39 6.20 -14.97
C SER A 453 4.20 4.66 -14.93
N LEU A 454 3.36 4.07 -15.80
CA LEU A 454 2.99 2.65 -15.78
C LEU A 454 3.76 1.77 -16.79
N LYS A 455 5.05 2.06 -17.01
CA LYS A 455 5.86 1.41 -18.06
C LYS A 455 6.02 -0.11 -17.90
N ASN A 456 5.87 -0.63 -16.68
CA ASN A 456 6.03 -2.05 -16.37
C ASN A 456 4.69 -2.81 -16.24
N HIS A 457 3.56 -2.15 -16.48
CA HIS A 457 2.25 -2.79 -16.37
C HIS A 457 2.02 -3.74 -17.56
N LYS A 458 1.44 -4.93 -17.33
CA LYS A 458 1.11 -5.93 -18.37
C LYS A 458 0.42 -5.34 -19.60
N ILE A 459 -0.51 -4.41 -19.36
CA ILE A 459 -1.23 -3.66 -20.40
C ILE A 459 -0.30 -2.89 -21.34
N PHE A 460 0.80 -2.30 -20.83
CA PHE A 460 1.77 -1.60 -21.66
C PHE A 460 2.57 -2.58 -22.53
N VAL A 461 2.98 -3.72 -21.98
CA VAL A 461 3.69 -4.77 -22.73
C VAL A 461 2.79 -5.36 -23.83
N GLU A 462 1.57 -5.74 -23.50
CA GLU A 462 0.58 -6.26 -24.46
C GLU A 462 0.27 -5.24 -25.57
N LEU A 463 0.25 -3.95 -25.23
CA LEU A 463 0.04 -2.88 -26.20
C LEU A 463 1.21 -2.78 -27.18
N GLU A 464 2.45 -2.81 -26.70
CA GLU A 464 3.65 -2.75 -27.55
C GLU A 464 3.73 -3.97 -28.49
N GLU A 465 3.46 -5.18 -27.97
CA GLU A 465 3.39 -6.40 -28.79
C GLU A 465 2.30 -6.30 -29.87
N ALA A 466 1.13 -5.78 -29.50
CA ALA A 466 0.03 -5.58 -30.45
C ALA A 466 0.39 -4.56 -31.53
N MET A 467 1.08 -3.47 -31.17
CA MET A 467 1.57 -2.46 -32.12
C MET A 467 2.58 -3.05 -33.09
N GLU A 468 3.60 -3.77 -32.59
CA GLU A 468 4.62 -4.41 -33.44
C GLU A 468 3.98 -5.39 -34.44
N ALA A 469 3.05 -6.22 -33.96
CA ALA A 469 2.33 -7.16 -34.81
C ALA A 469 1.50 -6.46 -35.91
N ARG A 470 0.93 -5.27 -35.64
CA ARG A 470 0.17 -4.50 -36.64
C ARG A 470 1.06 -3.79 -37.63
N ALA A 471 2.18 -3.22 -37.19
CA ALA A 471 3.16 -2.57 -38.07
C ALA A 471 3.69 -3.57 -39.11
N LYS A 472 4.11 -4.76 -38.65
CA LYS A 472 4.55 -5.83 -39.54
C LYS A 472 3.48 -6.25 -40.55
N ALA A 473 2.22 -6.34 -40.13
CA ALA A 473 1.11 -6.71 -41.01
C ALA A 473 0.73 -5.62 -42.04
N ILE A 474 1.24 -4.39 -41.90
CA ILE A 474 1.15 -3.34 -42.92
C ILE A 474 2.33 -3.46 -43.89
N ASP A 475 3.53 -3.68 -43.37
CA ASP A 475 4.75 -3.82 -44.18
C ASP A 475 4.74 -5.09 -45.07
N ASP A 476 4.05 -6.14 -44.64
CA ASP A 476 3.89 -7.40 -45.37
C ASP A 476 2.80 -7.35 -46.48
N LYS A 477 2.09 -6.22 -46.66
CA LYS A 477 1.04 -5.99 -47.68
C LYS A 477 1.53 -5.06 -48.80
#